data_AF-A0A1J8QF25-F1
#
_entry.id   AF-A0A1J8QF25-F1
#
_cell.length_a   1.000
_cell.length_b   1.000
_cell.length_c   1.000
_cell.angle_alpha   90.00
_cell.angle_beta   90.00
_cell.angle_gamma   90.00
#
_symmetry.space_group_name_H-M   'P 1'
#
loop_
_entity.id
_entity.type
_entity.pdbx_description
1 polymer ?
#
loop_
_entity_poly.entity_id
_entity_poly.type
_entity_poly.pdbx_seq_one_letter_code
_entity_poly.pdbx_strand_id
1 'polypeptide(L)'
;MSSSGVCNAYAQTGNCRYGSRCKYAHVEGVDLKDSNNGTKRSQTSTQTPLDKFFAKYPEFDYDSSASASMEFYRMCKKFCWGREDDERQSAHDDFKDALVQQFNHIYGTDANDLASWRTLCQIVHVSPIPDTLKSCPTKLGLSTAPGLLIPQRG
;
A
#
# COMPACT_ATOMS: atom_id res chain seq x y z
N MET A 1 -15.55 -16.41 -43.01
CA MET A 1 -15.37 -15.40 -44.08
C MET A 1 -15.88 -14.08 -43.55
N SER A 2 -14.99 -13.27 -42.94
CA SER A 2 -15.34 -11.92 -42.49
C SER A 2 -15.54 -11.04 -43.72
N SER A 3 -16.70 -10.39 -43.84
CA SER A 3 -16.98 -9.47 -44.93
C SER A 3 -16.09 -8.23 -44.72
N SER A 4 -15.48 -7.69 -45.78
CA SER A 4 -14.42 -6.65 -45.74
C SER A 4 -14.84 -5.25 -45.22
N GLY A 5 -15.78 -5.16 -44.27
CA GLY A 5 -16.25 -3.92 -43.67
C GLY A 5 -16.20 -3.97 -42.15
N VAL A 6 -16.01 -2.80 -41.54
CA VAL A 6 -16.07 -2.59 -40.09
C VAL A 6 -17.54 -2.52 -39.63
N CYS A 7 -17.84 -3.08 -38.46
CA CYS A 7 -19.17 -3.03 -37.87
C CYS A 7 -19.45 -1.62 -37.32
N ASN A 8 -20.31 -0.86 -37.99
CA ASN A 8 -20.65 0.51 -37.57
C ASN A 8 -21.31 0.56 -36.19
N ALA A 9 -22.16 -0.43 -35.86
CA ALA A 9 -22.82 -0.48 -34.55
C ALA A 9 -21.78 -0.62 -33.42
N TYR A 10 -20.80 -1.49 -33.60
CA TYR A 10 -19.70 -1.66 -32.66
C TYR A 10 -18.78 -0.43 -32.63
N ALA A 11 -18.39 0.09 -33.80
CA ALA A 11 -17.50 1.24 -33.89
C ALA A 11 -18.07 2.52 -33.25
N GLN A 12 -19.40 2.70 -33.27
CA GLN A 12 -20.04 3.88 -32.67
C GLN A 12 -20.36 3.71 -31.18
N THR A 13 -20.68 2.48 -30.74
CA THR A 13 -21.28 2.27 -29.41
C THR A 13 -20.49 1.31 -28.51
N GLY A 14 -19.45 0.65 -29.02
CA GLY A 14 -18.76 -0.45 -28.34
C GLY A 14 -19.62 -1.70 -28.14
N ASN A 15 -20.84 -1.73 -28.68
CA ASN A 15 -21.76 -2.85 -28.47
C ASN A 15 -22.41 -3.27 -29.78
N CYS A 16 -22.38 -4.58 -30.04
CA CYS A 16 -22.98 -5.16 -31.23
C CYS A 16 -23.91 -6.30 -30.83
N ARG A 17 -25.17 -6.21 -31.26
CA ARG A 17 -26.21 -7.21 -30.95
C ARG A 17 -25.90 -8.61 -31.50
N TYR A 18 -25.02 -8.70 -32.51
CA TYR A 18 -24.58 -9.96 -33.10
C TYR A 18 -23.36 -10.55 -32.39
N GLY A 19 -22.77 -9.82 -31.42
CA GLY A 19 -21.59 -10.24 -30.66
C GLY A 19 -20.44 -10.69 -31.55
N SER A 20 -19.73 -11.74 -31.13
CA SER A 20 -18.60 -12.34 -31.85
C SER A 20 -18.99 -13.05 -33.16
N ARG A 21 -20.29 -13.22 -33.44
CA ARG A 21 -20.79 -13.82 -34.69
C ARG A 21 -21.11 -12.75 -35.75
N CYS A 22 -20.80 -11.49 -35.47
CA CYS A 22 -20.99 -10.42 -36.43
C CYS A 22 -20.20 -10.70 -37.72
N LYS A 23 -20.83 -10.49 -38.86
CA LYS A 23 -20.20 -10.72 -40.18
C LYS A 23 -19.15 -9.66 -40.55
N TYR A 24 -19.08 -8.57 -39.77
CA TYR A 24 -18.21 -7.41 -39.98
C TYR A 24 -17.18 -7.30 -38.86
N ALA A 25 -16.04 -6.69 -39.15
CA ALA A 25 -14.94 -6.56 -38.19
C ALA A 25 -15.32 -5.59 -37.04
N HIS A 26 -15.15 -6.05 -35.81
CA HIS A 26 -15.20 -5.21 -34.61
C HIS A 26 -13.78 -4.72 -34.35
N VAL A 27 -13.55 -3.41 -34.51
CA VAL A 27 -12.25 -2.80 -34.18
C VAL A 27 -12.46 -2.01 -32.89
N GLU A 28 -11.94 -2.53 -31.78
CA GLU A 28 -11.85 -1.79 -30.53
C GLU A 28 -10.39 -1.44 -30.26
N GLY A 29 -10.16 -0.27 -29.67
CA GLY A 29 -8.84 0.09 -29.18
C GLY A 29 -8.39 -0.94 -28.15
N VAL A 30 -7.25 -1.58 -28.46
CA VAL A 30 -6.49 -2.53 -27.64
C VAL A 30 -7.20 -3.82 -27.25
N ASP A 31 -7.11 -4.81 -28.15
CA ASP A 31 -7.23 -6.23 -27.83
C ASP A 31 -6.11 -6.65 -26.85
N LEU A 32 -6.39 -6.66 -25.54
CA LEU A 32 -5.68 -7.56 -24.62
C LEU A 32 -6.17 -8.98 -24.90
N LYS A 33 -5.57 -9.60 -25.93
CA LYS A 33 -5.92 -10.95 -26.35
C LYS A 33 -5.65 -11.96 -25.24
N ASP A 34 -6.71 -12.70 -24.93
CA ASP A 34 -6.81 -13.81 -24.00
C ASP A 34 -5.77 -14.92 -24.19
N SER A 35 -5.50 -15.65 -23.10
CA SER A 35 -5.34 -17.09 -23.16
C SER A 35 -5.87 -17.76 -21.90
N ASN A 36 -6.96 -18.49 -22.09
CA ASN A 36 -7.51 -19.47 -21.16
C ASN A 36 -6.46 -20.57 -20.90
N ASN A 37 -5.94 -20.61 -19.69
CA ASN A 37 -5.53 -21.85 -19.04
C ASN A 37 -6.31 -21.94 -17.73
N GLY A 38 -7.02 -23.05 -17.53
CA GLY A 38 -7.56 -23.42 -16.24
C GLY A 38 -6.43 -23.58 -15.24
N THR A 39 -6.13 -22.53 -14.49
CA THR A 39 -5.43 -22.62 -13.22
C THR A 39 -5.90 -21.46 -12.37
N LYS A 40 -6.08 -21.76 -11.08
CA LYS A 40 -6.79 -20.96 -10.08
C LYS A 40 -6.51 -19.45 -10.17
N ARG A 41 -7.50 -18.66 -9.75
CA ARG A 41 -7.31 -17.35 -9.10
C ARG A 41 -5.96 -17.32 -8.38
N SER A 42 -4.96 -16.73 -9.02
CA SER A 42 -3.63 -16.49 -8.47
C SER A 42 -3.02 -15.31 -9.23
N GLN A 43 -3.76 -14.21 -9.26
CA GLN A 43 -3.15 -12.89 -9.47
C GLN A 43 -2.79 -12.35 -8.09
N THR A 44 -1.89 -13.05 -7.42
CA THR A 44 -1.14 -12.50 -6.28
C THR A 44 -0.10 -11.54 -6.84
N SER A 45 -0.50 -10.32 -7.20
CA SER A 45 0.42 -9.18 -7.31
C SER A 45 0.84 -8.73 -5.89
N THR A 46 1.38 -9.66 -5.11
CA THR A 46 1.43 -9.62 -3.64
C THR A 46 2.89 -9.88 -3.23
N GLN A 47 3.79 -8.98 -3.63
CA GLN A 47 5.23 -9.03 -3.32
C GLN A 47 5.66 -7.82 -2.48
N THR A 48 4.72 -7.15 -1.82
CA THR A 48 5.09 -6.13 -0.84
C THR A 48 5.78 -6.78 0.37
N PRO A 49 6.65 -6.06 1.09
CA PRO A 49 7.26 -6.59 2.31
C PRO A 49 6.24 -7.09 3.36
N LEU A 50 5.07 -6.44 3.44
CA LEU A 50 3.97 -6.88 4.30
C LEU A 50 3.35 -8.21 3.86
N ASP A 51 3.17 -8.40 2.55
CA ASP A 51 2.66 -9.66 2.01
C ASP A 51 3.56 -10.84 2.40
N LYS A 52 4.88 -10.63 2.33
CA LYS A 52 5.87 -11.63 2.74
C LYS A 52 5.82 -11.92 4.23
N PHE A 53 5.55 -10.90 5.05
CA PHE A 53 5.38 -11.07 6.49
C PHE A 53 4.13 -11.90 6.80
N PHE A 54 2.96 -11.51 6.31
CA PHE A 54 1.71 -12.22 6.59
C PHE A 54 1.65 -13.62 5.98
N ALA A 55 2.36 -13.87 4.87
CA ALA A 55 2.51 -15.21 4.30
C ALA A 55 3.20 -16.22 5.24
N LYS A 56 3.92 -15.77 6.28
CA LYS A 56 4.47 -16.64 7.33
C LYS A 56 3.37 -17.29 8.20
N TYR A 57 2.16 -16.75 8.18
CA TYR A 57 1.02 -17.19 8.98
C TYR A 57 -0.12 -17.68 8.06
N PRO A 58 -0.01 -18.88 7.45
CA PRO A 58 -0.98 -19.37 6.47
C PRO A 58 -2.38 -19.61 7.05
N GLU A 59 -2.50 -19.71 8.38
CA GLU A 59 -3.78 -19.81 9.08
C GLU A 59 -4.49 -18.45 9.21
N PHE A 60 -3.80 -17.33 8.97
CA PHE A 60 -4.36 -15.98 9.05
C PHE A 60 -4.81 -15.50 7.67
N ASP A 61 -6.06 -15.04 7.60
CA ASP A 61 -6.65 -14.52 6.35
C ASP A 61 -6.37 -13.02 6.25
N TYR A 62 -5.19 -12.70 5.70
CA TYR A 62 -4.68 -11.34 5.56
C TYR A 62 -5.40 -10.57 4.44
N ASP A 63 -5.98 -9.43 4.80
CA ASP A 63 -6.58 -8.49 3.86
C ASP A 63 -5.63 -7.30 3.59
N SER A 64 -5.00 -7.28 2.41
CA SER A 64 -4.08 -6.20 2.02
C SER A 64 -4.76 -4.86 1.72
N SER A 65 -6.09 -4.82 1.63
CA SER A 65 -6.86 -3.58 1.50
C SER A 65 -7.12 -2.89 2.84
N ALA A 66 -6.97 -3.61 3.96
CA ALA A 66 -7.10 -3.09 5.31
C ALA A 66 -5.79 -2.47 5.82
N SER A 67 -5.88 -1.70 6.91
CA SER A 67 -4.68 -1.14 7.57
C SER A 67 -3.77 -2.27 8.08
N ALA A 68 -2.49 -2.22 7.72
CA ALA A 68 -1.47 -3.18 8.14
C ALA A 68 -1.41 -3.34 9.68
N SER A 69 -1.56 -2.25 10.43
CA SER A 69 -1.57 -2.29 11.89
C SER A 69 -2.83 -2.98 12.43
N MET A 70 -3.98 -2.77 11.79
CA MET A 70 -5.24 -3.43 12.15
C MET A 70 -5.17 -4.94 11.89
N GLU A 71 -4.58 -5.34 10.76
CA GLU A 71 -4.35 -6.75 10.43
C GLU A 71 -3.40 -7.41 11.43
N PHE A 72 -2.33 -6.73 11.85
CA PHE A 72 -1.44 -7.23 12.89
C PHE A 72 -2.17 -7.46 14.22
N TYR A 73 -3.04 -6.53 14.66
CA TYR A 73 -3.86 -6.74 15.86
C TYR A 73 -4.86 -7.89 15.71
N ARG A 74 -5.49 -8.05 14.54
CA ARG A 74 -6.38 -9.19 14.25
C ARG A 74 -5.60 -10.50 14.32
N MET A 75 -4.37 -10.52 13.82
CA MET A 75 -3.48 -11.67 13.90
C MET A 75 -3.14 -12.01 15.34
N CYS A 76 -2.70 -11.04 16.16
CA CYS A 76 -2.44 -11.29 17.59
C CYS A 76 -3.65 -11.85 18.33
N LYS A 77 -4.87 -11.35 18.02
CA LYS A 77 -6.10 -11.86 18.60
C LYS A 77 -6.39 -13.31 18.15
N LYS A 78 -6.12 -13.64 16.89
CA LYS A 78 -6.35 -14.99 16.34
C LYS A 78 -5.45 -16.05 16.98
N PHE A 79 -4.19 -15.73 17.22
CA PHE A 79 -3.24 -16.64 17.87
C PHE A 79 -3.27 -16.56 19.41
N CYS A 80 -4.20 -15.77 19.97
CA CYS A 80 -4.36 -15.57 21.42
C CYS A 80 -3.08 -15.09 22.13
N TRP A 81 -2.26 -14.31 21.43
CA TRP A 81 -1.00 -13.82 21.97
C TRP A 81 -1.20 -12.72 23.02
N GLY A 82 -0.74 -12.99 24.23
CA GLY A 82 -0.68 -12.10 25.38
C GLY A 82 0.33 -10.97 25.20
N ARG A 83 0.51 -10.14 26.24
CA ARG A 83 1.45 -9.00 26.20
C ARG A 83 2.91 -9.42 26.41
N GLU A 84 3.11 -10.58 27.03
CA GLU A 84 4.43 -11.06 27.47
C GLU A 84 4.86 -12.32 26.69
N ASP A 85 4.14 -12.68 25.63
CA ASP A 85 4.50 -13.83 24.80
C ASP A 85 5.66 -13.45 23.87
N ASP A 86 6.73 -14.24 23.93
CA ASP A 86 7.93 -14.04 23.10
C ASP A 86 7.60 -14.15 21.61
N GLU A 87 6.65 -15.02 21.22
CA GLU A 87 6.17 -15.17 19.84
C GLU A 87 5.53 -13.89 19.32
N ARG A 88 4.80 -13.17 20.17
CA ARG A 88 4.20 -11.89 19.79
C ARG A 88 5.27 -10.83 19.58
N GLN A 89 6.25 -10.78 20.48
CA GLN A 89 7.33 -9.80 20.40
C GLN A 89 8.14 -10.03 19.12
N SER A 90 8.50 -11.28 18.84
CA SER A 90 9.18 -11.66 17.59
C SER A 90 8.35 -11.30 16.35
N ALA A 91 7.06 -11.64 16.34
CA ALA A 91 6.17 -11.28 15.22
C ALA A 91 6.03 -9.76 15.05
N HIS A 92 6.03 -9.01 16.15
CA HIS A 92 5.93 -7.56 16.12
C HIS A 92 7.20 -6.89 15.59
N ASP A 93 8.37 -7.43 15.92
CA ASP A 93 9.64 -6.92 15.40
C ASP A 93 9.78 -7.20 13.90
N ASP A 94 9.41 -8.40 13.45
CA ASP A 94 9.31 -8.75 12.03
C ASP A 94 8.30 -7.87 11.27
N PHE A 95 7.14 -7.59 11.88
CA PHE A 95 6.13 -6.71 11.31
C PHE A 95 6.64 -5.27 11.16
N LYS A 96 7.35 -4.76 12.16
CA LYS A 96 7.99 -3.44 12.10
C LYS A 96 9.06 -3.38 11.01
N ASP A 97 9.87 -4.42 10.88
CA ASP A 97 10.87 -4.50 9.81
C ASP A 97 10.21 -4.46 8.42
N ALA A 98 9.10 -5.19 8.23
CA ALA A 98 8.33 -5.14 6.98
C ALA A 98 7.75 -3.75 6.68
N LEU A 99 7.23 -3.02 7.70
CA LEU A 99 6.78 -1.65 7.53
C LEU A 99 7.92 -0.71 7.12
N VAL A 100 9.09 -0.85 7.73
CA VAL A 100 10.28 -0.07 7.38
C VAL A 100 10.73 -0.38 5.96
N GLN A 101 10.75 -1.65 5.56
CA GLN A 101 11.07 -2.04 4.19
C GLN A 101 10.05 -1.48 3.19
N GLN A 102 8.75 -1.48 3.51
CA GLN A 102 7.73 -0.92 2.64
C GLN A 102 7.89 0.60 2.51
N PHE A 103 8.17 1.28 3.63
CA PHE A 103 8.47 2.71 3.64
C PHE A 103 9.70 3.02 2.79
N ASN A 104 10.79 2.29 2.98
CA ASN A 104 12.03 2.46 2.23
C ASN A 104 11.87 2.11 0.74
N HIS A 105 10.92 1.23 0.38
CA HIS A 105 10.61 0.94 -1.01
C HIS A 105 9.89 2.12 -1.69
N ILE A 106 9.02 2.81 -0.96
CA ILE A 106 8.24 3.95 -1.47
C ILE A 106 9.07 5.23 -1.49
N TYR A 107 9.91 5.44 -0.48
CA TYR A 107 10.64 6.70 -0.27
C TYR A 107 12.16 6.56 -0.34
N GLY A 108 12.72 5.40 -0.68
CA GLY A 108 14.16 5.18 -0.72
C GLY A 108 14.79 4.88 0.65
N THR A 109 16.00 4.31 0.63
CA THR A 109 16.78 3.98 1.83
C THR A 109 17.82 5.05 2.20
N ASP A 110 18.07 6.03 1.32
CA ASP A 110 19.11 7.03 1.50
C ASP A 110 18.57 8.27 2.21
N ALA A 111 18.98 8.47 3.45
CA ALA A 111 18.57 9.62 4.27
C ALA A 111 19.07 10.97 3.73
N ASN A 112 19.97 10.96 2.74
CA ASN A 112 20.59 12.13 2.13
C ASN A 112 20.10 12.38 0.69
N ASP A 113 19.12 11.60 0.21
CA ASP A 113 18.49 11.82 -1.08
C ASP A 113 17.38 12.89 -0.97
N LEU A 114 17.72 14.09 -1.43
CA LEU A 114 16.86 15.27 -1.35
C LEU A 114 15.53 15.07 -2.12
N ALA A 115 15.49 14.22 -3.16
CA ALA A 115 14.29 13.94 -3.95
C ALA A 115 13.28 13.06 -3.17
N SER A 116 13.78 12.00 -2.56
CA SER A 116 13.05 11.13 -1.65
C SER A 116 12.47 11.88 -0.45
N TRP A 117 13.27 12.77 0.17
CA TRP A 117 12.82 13.61 1.28
C TRP A 117 11.79 14.66 0.83
N ARG A 118 11.95 15.29 -0.35
CA ARG A 118 10.93 16.22 -0.88
C ARG A 118 9.57 15.56 -1.06
N THR A 119 9.54 14.33 -1.57
CA THR A 119 8.31 13.55 -1.77
C THR A 119 7.62 13.26 -0.44
N LEU A 120 8.38 12.88 0.58
CA LEU A 120 7.84 12.60 1.91
C LEU A 120 7.29 13.85 2.60
N CYS A 121 8.02 14.98 2.55
CA CYS A 121 7.57 16.25 3.13
C CYS A 121 6.27 16.77 2.51
N GLN A 122 6.06 16.55 1.21
CA GLN A 122 4.82 16.94 0.52
C GLN A 122 3.62 16.09 0.96
N ILE A 123 3.79 14.78 1.17
CA ILE A 123 2.71 13.87 1.57
C ILE A 123 2.33 14.04 3.04
N VAL A 124 3.31 14.31 3.92
CA VAL A 124 3.08 14.50 5.36
C VAL A 124 2.68 15.96 5.69
N HIS A 125 2.53 16.82 4.68
CA HIS A 125 2.19 18.25 4.85
C HIS A 125 3.07 18.98 5.89
N VAL A 126 4.36 18.63 5.98
CA VAL A 126 5.30 19.31 6.87
C VAL A 126 5.69 20.64 6.24
N SER A 127 5.29 21.75 6.88
CA SER A 127 5.61 23.11 6.47
C SER A 127 6.54 23.80 7.48
N PRO A 128 7.55 24.58 7.04
CA PRO A 128 8.00 24.73 5.66
C PRO A 128 8.90 23.57 5.21
N ILE A 129 8.81 23.20 3.93
CA ILE A 129 9.70 22.22 3.30
C ILE A 129 11.13 22.78 3.36
N PRO A 130 12.08 22.15 4.08
CA PRO A 130 13.42 22.68 4.19
C PRO A 130 14.17 22.52 2.85
N ASP A 131 14.64 23.63 2.28
CA ASP A 131 15.39 23.66 1.01
C ASP A 131 16.79 23.03 1.09
N THR A 132 17.24 22.56 2.27
CA THR A 132 18.51 21.87 2.46
C THR A 132 18.42 20.82 3.57
N LEU A 133 19.00 19.63 3.32
CA LEU A 133 19.11 18.49 4.26
C LEU A 133 19.87 18.81 5.57
N LYS A 134 20.40 20.03 5.73
CA LYS A 134 21.15 20.47 6.92
C LYS A 134 20.28 21.14 7.99
N SER A 135 18.97 21.24 7.77
CA SER A 135 18.03 21.64 8.81
C SER A 135 17.29 20.42 9.35
N CYS A 136 18.02 19.51 9.98
CA CYS A 136 17.40 18.62 10.96
C CYS A 136 16.92 19.53 12.11
N PRO A 137 15.62 19.64 12.43
CA PRO A 137 15.19 20.39 13.60
C PRO A 137 15.67 19.62 14.82
N THR A 138 16.89 19.96 15.22
CA THR A 138 17.40 19.66 16.54
C THR A 138 16.41 20.28 17.50
N LYS A 139 15.80 19.42 18.33
CA LYS A 139 14.77 19.67 19.33
C LYS A 139 13.32 19.63 18.82
N LEU A 140 12.70 18.46 19.01
CA LEU A 140 11.41 18.42 19.69
C LEU A 140 11.61 19.13 21.03
N GLY A 141 11.35 20.43 21.05
CA GLY A 141 11.21 21.18 22.28
C GLY A 141 10.06 20.56 23.04
N LEU A 142 10.38 19.79 24.09
CA LEU A 142 9.49 19.66 25.22
C LEU A 142 9.01 21.08 25.53
N SER A 143 7.71 21.30 25.35
CA SER A 143 7.01 22.46 25.84
C SER A 143 7.31 22.58 27.33
N THR A 144 8.31 23.38 27.66
CA THR A 144 8.49 23.89 29.02
C THR A 144 7.35 24.87 29.19
N ALA A 145 6.25 24.39 29.76
CA ALA A 145 5.15 25.27 30.16
C ALA A 145 5.71 26.25 31.20
N PRO A 146 5.67 27.58 30.95
CA PRO A 146 6.01 28.54 31.97
C PRO A 146 4.83 28.66 32.93
N GLY A 147 5.08 28.34 34.20
CA GLY A 147 4.40 28.88 35.37
C GLY A 147 2.87 28.85 35.39
N LEU A 148 2.31 27.85 36.05
CA LEU A 148 1.22 28.15 36.99
C LEU A 148 1.71 27.87 38.42
N LEU A 149 1.75 28.98 39.16
CA LEU A 149 2.01 29.10 40.58
C LEU A 149 1.21 28.06 41.38
N ILE A 150 1.92 27.31 42.22
CA ILE A 150 1.37 26.66 43.40
C ILE A 150 1.13 27.78 44.42
N PRO A 151 -0.11 28.04 44.88
CA PRO A 151 -0.29 28.88 46.07
C PRO A 151 0.10 28.09 47.31
N GLN A 152 1.23 28.47 47.93
CA GLN A 152 1.48 28.19 49.34
C GLN A 152 0.72 29.22 50.18
N ARG A 153 -0.28 28.77 50.94
CA ARG A 153 -0.95 29.48 52.04
C ARG A 153 -1.92 28.49 52.70
N GLY A 154 -1.88 28.20 53.99
CA GLY A 154 -1.04 28.59 55.11
C GLY A 154 -1.41 27.73 56.31
#